data_AF-A0A847LLS8-F1
#
_entry.id   AF-A0A847LLS8-F1
#
_cell.length_a   1.000
_cell.length_b   1.000
_cell.length_c   1.000
_cell.angle_alpha   90.00
_cell.angle_beta   90.00
_cell.angle_gamma   90.00
#
_symmetry.space_group_name_H-M   'P 1'
#
loop_
_entity.id
_entity.type
_entity.pdbx_description
1 polymer ?
#
loop_
_entity_poly.entity_id
_entity_poly.type
_entity_poly.pdbx_seq_one_letter_code
_entity_poly.pdbx_strand_id
1 'polypeptide(L)'
;MNHKFERNALKNNDTDWKQFHREGRCLAKRLQQEFGNLANVLYVKPFEDPNHGVKEKTWIKKGKISYFRMISEKERALKKCLKFKSLIGKYSWEDIWPHFRKLYPDSKNSREGYKQVFSELHTIKPRATRMRIVLEEVPTERNQEGYVHVFGKNGTLRKTVHPKHFNDSKKDDPEESFAIEYIPWEEWLGMSIDQPSTERFSGVEIIVHCLWEMTFAGFDQASIREQINELKRIVEEIEHMTEEERNEQMIPMADVMKRLGNRAKTVTEKK
;
A
#
# COMPACT_ATOMS: atom_id res chain seq x y z
N MET A 1 -39.68 46.01 38.75
CA MET A 1 -39.02 45.59 37.49
C MET A 1 -38.92 44.07 37.49
N ASN A 2 -39.88 43.40 36.87
CA ASN A 2 -39.88 41.95 36.69
C ASN A 2 -39.89 41.69 35.18
N HIS A 3 -38.73 41.36 34.61
CA HIS A 3 -38.66 40.88 33.24
C HIS A 3 -39.26 39.47 33.20
N LYS A 4 -40.53 39.39 32.75
CA LYS A 4 -41.11 38.15 32.26
C LYS A 4 -40.29 37.70 31.05
N PHE A 5 -39.45 36.69 31.24
CA PHE A 5 -38.99 35.86 30.14
C PHE A 5 -40.20 35.03 29.69
N GLU A 6 -40.88 35.49 28.65
CA GLU A 6 -41.74 34.62 27.83
C GLU A 6 -40.84 33.53 27.24
N ARG A 7 -40.82 32.36 27.88
CA ARG A 7 -40.23 31.18 27.27
C ARG A 7 -41.25 30.67 26.26
N ASN A 8 -40.99 30.97 24.99
CA ASN A 8 -41.50 30.21 23.87
C ASN A 8 -41.29 28.74 24.16
N ALA A 9 -42.35 28.05 24.59
CA ALA A 9 -42.42 26.62 24.54
C ALA A 9 -42.39 26.27 23.05
N LEU A 10 -41.20 25.96 22.53
CA LEU A 10 -41.06 25.26 21.27
C LEU A 10 -41.88 23.98 21.41
N LYS A 11 -43.09 23.99 20.84
CA LYS A 11 -43.86 22.79 20.53
C LYS A 11 -43.08 22.03 19.45
N ASN A 12 -41.95 21.44 19.82
CA ASN A 12 -41.15 20.62 18.92
C ASN A 12 -41.66 19.18 19.00
N ASN A 13 -42.70 18.91 18.22
CA ASN A 13 -43.07 17.56 17.84
C ASN A 13 -42.06 16.93 16.85
N ASP A 14 -40.99 17.63 16.48
CA ASP A 14 -39.98 17.20 15.51
C ASP A 14 -38.67 16.66 16.13
N THR A 15 -38.50 16.74 17.45
CA THR A 15 -37.30 16.16 18.07
C THR A 15 -37.49 14.65 18.19
N ASP A 16 -36.73 13.87 17.42
CA ASP A 16 -36.62 12.42 17.64
C ASP A 16 -35.86 12.16 18.94
N TRP A 17 -36.58 12.19 20.04
CA TRP A 17 -36.07 11.94 21.38
C TRP A 17 -35.43 10.56 21.50
N LYS A 18 -35.90 9.56 20.76
CA LYS A 18 -35.28 8.23 20.76
C LYS A 18 -33.89 8.29 20.16
N GLN A 19 -33.72 9.01 19.05
CA GLN A 19 -32.42 9.22 18.43
C GLN A 19 -31.51 10.09 19.30
N PHE A 20 -32.01 11.19 19.86
CA PHE A 20 -31.27 12.05 20.78
C PHE A 20 -30.73 11.27 21.99
N HIS A 21 -31.55 10.46 22.65
CA HIS A 21 -31.08 9.64 23.77
C HIS A 21 -30.15 8.52 23.34
N ARG A 22 -30.29 7.99 22.12
CA ARG A 22 -29.35 7.01 21.56
C ARG A 22 -27.96 7.64 21.42
N GLU A 23 -27.89 8.82 20.82
CA GLU A 23 -26.65 9.56 20.59
C GLU A 23 -26.01 10.05 21.88
N GLY A 24 -26.80 10.64 22.79
CA GLY A 24 -26.32 11.10 24.09
C GLY A 24 -25.73 9.97 24.94
N ARG A 25 -26.38 8.79 24.95
CA ARG A 25 -25.82 7.60 25.62
C ARG A 25 -24.59 7.03 24.91
N CYS A 26 -24.51 7.13 23.59
CA CYS A 26 -23.29 6.77 22.85
C CYS A 26 -22.12 7.71 23.18
N LEU A 27 -22.35 9.02 23.30
CA LEU A 27 -21.34 9.97 23.76
C LEU A 27 -20.90 9.69 25.20
N ALA A 28 -21.84 9.46 26.11
CA ALA A 28 -21.51 9.11 27.50
C ALA A 28 -20.69 7.80 27.60
N LYS A 29 -20.95 6.82 26.72
CA LYS A 29 -20.12 5.61 26.59
C LYS A 29 -18.71 5.87 26.06
N ARG A 30 -18.55 6.79 25.11
CA ARG A 30 -17.23 7.24 24.62
C ARG A 30 -16.42 7.87 25.74
N LEU A 31 -17.01 8.83 26.45
CA LEU A 31 -16.38 9.47 27.60
C LEU A 31 -15.97 8.45 28.66
N GLN A 32 -16.84 7.47 28.99
CA GLN A 32 -16.49 6.43 29.97
C GLN A 32 -15.31 5.56 29.52
N GLN A 33 -15.12 5.37 28.21
CA GLN A 33 -13.99 4.62 27.65
C GLN A 33 -12.71 5.44 27.66
N GLU A 34 -12.77 6.75 27.35
CA GLU A 34 -11.63 7.67 27.38
C GLU A 34 -11.12 7.90 28.80
N PHE A 35 -12.02 8.17 29.75
CA PHE A 35 -11.64 8.37 31.14
C PHE A 35 -11.32 7.05 31.86
N GLY A 36 -11.65 5.89 31.29
CA GLY A 36 -11.33 4.58 31.85
C GLY A 36 -11.83 4.42 33.30
N ASN A 37 -10.91 4.25 34.25
CA ASN A 37 -11.22 4.18 35.69
C ASN A 37 -11.02 5.54 36.41
N LEU A 38 -10.61 6.59 35.71
CA LEU A 38 -10.31 7.91 36.29
C LEU A 38 -11.57 8.69 36.67
N ALA A 39 -12.70 8.40 36.01
CA ALA A 39 -13.99 9.02 36.32
C ALA A 39 -15.17 8.11 35.95
N ASN A 40 -16.29 8.26 36.68
CA ASN A 40 -17.56 7.65 36.33
C ASN A 40 -18.40 8.64 35.49
N VAL A 41 -19.00 8.15 34.42
CA VAL A 41 -19.82 8.97 33.52
C VAL A 41 -21.30 8.74 33.77
N LEU A 42 -21.99 9.83 34.01
CA LEU A 42 -23.44 9.89 34.23
C LEU A 42 -24.12 10.55 33.04
N TYR A 43 -25.02 9.83 32.38
CA TYR A 43 -25.91 10.44 31.40
C TYR A 43 -27.16 10.97 32.10
N VAL A 44 -27.47 12.25 31.91
CA VAL A 44 -28.66 12.91 32.45
C VAL A 44 -29.56 13.34 31.28
N LYS A 45 -30.84 12.98 31.35
CA LYS A 45 -31.84 13.42 30.37
C LYS A 45 -32.07 14.93 30.50
N PRO A 46 -32.27 15.65 29.38
CA PRO A 46 -32.65 17.05 29.42
C PRO A 46 -34.06 17.21 30.03
N PHE A 47 -34.34 18.41 30.55
CA PHE A 47 -35.61 18.73 31.16
C PHE A 47 -36.76 18.68 30.15
N GLU A 48 -36.44 18.95 28.88
CA GLU A 48 -37.36 19.01 27.76
C GLU A 48 -37.78 17.63 27.21
N ASP A 49 -37.22 16.53 27.72
CA ASP A 49 -37.63 15.15 27.34
C ASP A 49 -39.11 14.92 27.70
N PRO A 50 -39.97 14.47 26.78
CA PRO A 50 -41.37 14.12 27.06
C PRO A 50 -41.55 13.07 28.17
N ASN A 51 -40.50 12.30 28.47
CA ASN A 51 -40.42 11.32 29.57
C ASN A 51 -39.57 11.83 30.74
N HIS A 52 -39.49 13.14 30.95
CA HIS A 52 -38.90 13.74 32.14
C HIS A 52 -39.59 13.18 33.41
N GLY A 53 -38.85 12.99 34.50
CA GLY A 53 -39.30 12.25 35.68
C GLY A 53 -39.11 10.73 35.62
N VAL A 54 -38.81 10.14 34.45
CA VAL A 54 -38.62 8.69 34.29
C VAL A 54 -37.18 8.35 33.91
N LYS A 55 -36.46 7.69 34.84
CA LYS A 55 -35.05 7.24 34.68
C LYS A 55 -34.15 8.36 34.14
N GLU A 56 -34.17 9.50 34.82
CA GLU A 56 -33.46 10.72 34.43
C GLU A 56 -31.95 10.56 34.36
N LYS A 57 -31.39 9.66 35.17
CA LYS A 57 -29.96 9.48 35.36
C LYS A 57 -29.57 8.04 35.07
N THR A 58 -28.60 7.84 34.18
CA THR A 58 -28.07 6.53 33.83
C THR A 58 -26.56 6.51 33.98
N TRP A 59 -26.06 5.74 34.95
CA TRP A 59 -24.64 5.46 35.08
C TRP A 59 -24.18 4.52 33.95
N ILE A 60 -23.11 4.90 33.27
CA ILE A 60 -22.57 4.09 32.19
C ILE A 60 -21.61 3.04 32.75
N LYS A 61 -22.05 1.78 32.79
CA LYS A 61 -21.21 0.67 33.21
C LYS A 61 -20.20 0.31 32.13
N LYS A 62 -18.99 -0.10 32.54
CA LYS A 62 -17.94 -0.65 31.67
C LYS A 62 -18.51 -1.82 30.86
N GLY A 63 -18.72 -1.62 29.56
CA GLY A 63 -19.23 -2.66 28.67
C GLY A 63 -18.15 -3.72 28.38
N LYS A 64 -18.49 -5.00 28.47
CA LYS A 64 -17.62 -6.14 28.11
C LYS A 64 -17.45 -6.37 26.60
N ILE A 65 -17.92 -5.44 25.76
CA ILE A 65 -17.77 -5.54 24.31
C ILE A 65 -17.15 -4.24 23.84
N SER A 66 -15.89 -4.33 23.42
CA SER A 66 -15.06 -3.22 23.01
C SER A 66 -15.63 -2.59 21.74
N TYR A 67 -16.17 -1.37 21.84
CA TYR A 67 -16.56 -0.56 20.70
C TYR A 67 -15.34 -0.25 19.80
N PHE A 68 -14.13 -0.36 20.36
CA PHE A 68 -12.86 -0.38 19.63
C PHE A 68 -12.79 -1.52 18.62
N ARG A 69 -13.43 -2.68 18.85
CA ARG A 69 -13.46 -3.79 17.89
C ARG A 69 -14.30 -3.43 16.66
N MET A 70 -15.47 -2.84 16.85
CA MET A 70 -16.35 -2.37 15.77
C MET A 70 -15.80 -1.16 15.02
N ILE A 71 -15.22 -0.18 15.72
CA ILE A 71 -14.52 0.94 15.07
C ILE A 71 -13.27 0.43 14.37
N SER A 72 -12.49 -0.47 14.98
CA SER A 72 -11.36 -1.08 14.29
C SER A 72 -11.78 -1.93 13.11
N GLU A 73 -12.97 -2.54 13.06
CA GLU A 73 -13.45 -3.29 11.90
C GLU A 73 -13.96 -2.33 10.81
N LYS A 74 -14.59 -1.21 11.17
CA LYS A 74 -15.05 -0.18 10.24
C LYS A 74 -13.89 0.70 9.72
N GLU A 75 -12.90 1.01 10.54
CA GLU A 75 -11.63 1.65 10.20
C GLU A 75 -10.65 0.69 9.55
N ARG A 76 -10.70 -0.63 9.80
CA ARG A 76 -9.98 -1.66 9.02
C ARG A 76 -10.66 -1.94 7.68
N ALA A 77 -11.98 -1.73 7.60
CA ALA A 77 -12.74 -1.73 6.35
C ALA A 77 -12.61 -0.40 5.56
N LEU A 78 -12.31 0.73 6.24
CA LEU A 78 -11.98 2.04 5.64
C LEU A 78 -10.47 2.21 5.35
N LYS A 79 -9.57 1.57 6.12
CA LYS A 79 -8.19 1.17 5.75
C LYS A 79 -8.21 0.02 4.72
N LYS A 80 -9.25 0.03 3.88
CA LYS A 80 -9.35 -0.74 2.65
C LYS A 80 -8.02 -0.56 1.93
N CYS A 81 -7.30 -1.66 1.72
CA CYS A 81 -6.16 -1.82 0.81
C CYS A 81 -6.11 -0.68 -0.21
N LEU A 82 -5.32 0.38 0.08
CA LEU A 82 -5.21 1.56 -0.77
C LEU A 82 -4.74 1.06 -2.13
N LYS A 83 -5.57 1.18 -3.17
CA LYS A 83 -5.20 0.74 -4.51
C LYS A 83 -4.31 1.76 -5.18
N PHE A 84 -3.35 1.32 -5.98
CA PHE A 84 -2.47 2.22 -6.71
C PHE A 84 -3.26 3.14 -7.64
N LYS A 85 -4.30 2.62 -8.32
CA LYS A 85 -5.22 3.47 -9.13
C LYS A 85 -5.83 4.62 -8.32
N SER A 86 -6.24 4.35 -7.08
CA SER A 86 -6.81 5.38 -6.20
C SER A 86 -5.78 6.42 -5.77
N LEU A 87 -4.49 6.07 -5.79
CA LEU A 87 -3.41 7.01 -5.50
C LEU A 87 -3.13 7.90 -6.72
N ILE A 88 -3.00 7.30 -7.90
CA ILE A 88 -2.81 8.01 -9.17
C ILE A 88 -3.90 9.09 -9.36
N GLY A 89 -5.16 8.75 -9.14
CA GLY A 89 -6.27 9.71 -9.32
C GLY A 89 -6.37 10.84 -8.29
N LYS A 90 -5.48 10.90 -7.28
CA LYS A 90 -5.47 11.98 -6.26
C LYS A 90 -4.54 13.13 -6.59
N TYR A 91 -3.59 12.93 -7.51
CA TYR A 91 -2.50 13.87 -7.73
C TYR A 91 -2.42 14.25 -9.21
N SER A 92 -1.97 15.48 -9.48
CA SER A 92 -1.63 15.91 -10.83
C SER A 92 -0.15 15.70 -11.13
N TRP A 93 0.23 15.82 -12.40
CA TRP A 93 1.64 15.73 -12.79
C TRP A 93 2.51 16.80 -12.11
N GLU A 94 1.92 17.98 -11.86
CA GLU A 94 2.56 19.11 -11.19
C GLU A 94 2.90 18.81 -9.73
N ASP A 95 2.12 17.94 -9.07
CA ASP A 95 2.43 17.44 -7.72
C ASP A 95 3.60 16.45 -7.73
N ILE A 96 3.65 15.58 -8.75
CA ILE A 96 4.61 14.47 -8.86
C ILE A 96 6.01 14.94 -9.28
N TRP A 97 6.10 15.78 -10.31
CA TRP A 97 7.39 16.09 -10.96
C TRP A 97 8.45 16.72 -10.04
N PRO A 98 8.13 17.65 -9.12
CA PRO A 98 9.11 18.20 -8.19
C PRO A 98 9.75 17.12 -7.30
N HIS A 99 8.95 16.15 -6.85
CA HIS A 99 9.41 15.02 -6.05
C HIS A 99 10.24 14.05 -6.87
N PHE A 100 9.81 13.76 -8.10
CA PHE A 100 10.56 12.91 -9.03
C PHE A 100 11.97 13.46 -9.26
N ARG A 101 12.10 14.77 -9.53
CA ARG A 101 13.40 15.43 -9.72
C ARG A 101 14.31 15.39 -8.49
N LYS A 102 13.72 15.35 -7.30
CA LYS A 102 14.45 15.30 -6.03
C LYS A 102 14.97 13.89 -5.76
N LEU A 103 14.13 12.88 -5.94
CA LEU A 103 14.44 11.48 -5.65
C LEU A 103 15.29 10.84 -6.76
N TYR A 104 15.08 11.22 -8.01
CA TYR A 104 15.75 10.66 -9.18
C TYR A 104 16.32 11.78 -10.07
N PRO A 105 17.38 12.47 -9.62
CA PRO A 105 17.93 13.63 -10.32
C PRO A 105 18.52 13.29 -11.70
N ASP A 106 18.99 12.06 -11.90
CA ASP A 106 19.57 11.59 -13.17
C ASP A 106 18.50 11.35 -14.24
N SER A 107 17.24 11.20 -13.84
CA SER A 107 16.11 10.98 -14.73
C SER A 107 15.49 12.26 -15.31
N LYS A 108 16.11 13.43 -15.10
CA LYS A 108 15.58 14.74 -15.53
C LYS A 108 15.29 14.84 -17.02
N ASN A 109 16.11 14.20 -17.86
CA ASN A 109 15.97 14.26 -19.32
C ASN A 109 14.79 13.42 -19.85
N SER A 110 14.22 12.56 -19.01
CA SER A 110 13.12 11.66 -19.40
C SER A 110 11.75 12.16 -18.91
N ARG A 111 11.63 13.45 -18.55
CA ARG A 111 10.40 14.07 -18.02
C ARG A 111 9.15 13.70 -18.82
N GLU A 112 9.23 13.85 -20.14
CA GLU A 112 8.05 13.63 -21.00
C GLU A 112 7.64 12.16 -21.04
N GLY A 113 8.60 11.22 -20.97
CA GLY A 113 8.32 9.80 -20.85
C GLY A 113 7.53 9.48 -19.58
N TYR A 114 7.99 9.98 -18.42
CA TYR A 114 7.25 9.79 -17.16
C TYR A 114 5.88 10.46 -17.18
N LYS A 115 5.78 11.66 -17.75
CA LYS A 115 4.50 12.38 -17.88
C LYS A 115 3.52 11.60 -18.74
N GLN A 116 3.99 11.05 -19.85
CA GLN A 116 3.20 10.21 -20.75
C GLN A 116 2.66 9.01 -19.98
N VAL A 117 3.54 8.23 -19.33
CA VAL A 117 3.15 7.05 -18.54
C VAL A 117 2.12 7.44 -17.48
N PHE A 118 2.38 8.47 -16.67
CA PHE A 118 1.45 8.94 -15.65
C PHE A 118 0.07 9.34 -16.21
N SER A 119 0.04 9.95 -17.40
CA SER A 119 -1.20 10.31 -18.09
C SER A 119 -1.94 9.07 -18.59
N GLU A 120 -1.24 8.08 -19.13
CA GLU A 120 -1.82 6.80 -19.55
C GLU A 120 -2.40 6.02 -18.36
N LEU A 121 -1.73 6.03 -17.20
CA LEU A 121 -2.24 5.41 -15.98
C LEU A 121 -3.61 5.95 -15.54
N HIS A 122 -3.96 7.18 -15.91
CA HIS A 122 -5.29 7.74 -15.65
C HIS A 122 -6.38 7.09 -16.51
N THR A 123 -6.05 6.69 -17.75
CA THR A 123 -7.02 6.16 -18.72
C THR A 123 -7.20 4.64 -18.59
N ILE A 124 -6.17 3.93 -18.12
CA ILE A 124 -6.19 2.46 -18.00
C ILE A 124 -7.17 2.00 -16.91
N LYS A 125 -7.98 0.99 -17.24
CA LYS A 125 -8.86 0.30 -16.30
C LYS A 125 -8.04 -0.73 -15.49
N PRO A 126 -8.10 -0.71 -14.14
CA PRO A 126 -7.34 -1.64 -13.33
C PRO A 126 -7.82 -3.10 -13.51
N ARG A 127 -6.87 -4.04 -13.58
CA ARG A 127 -7.09 -5.50 -13.53
C ARG A 127 -6.94 -5.98 -12.09
N ALA A 128 -7.93 -6.72 -11.59
CA ALA A 128 -7.88 -7.24 -10.23
C ALA A 128 -6.70 -8.20 -10.03
N THR A 129 -5.96 -8.02 -8.94
CA THR A 129 -4.83 -8.88 -8.57
C THR A 129 -4.74 -9.01 -7.05
N ARG A 130 -4.14 -10.12 -6.60
CA ARG A 130 -3.77 -10.36 -5.19
C ARG A 130 -2.43 -9.72 -4.84
N MET A 131 -1.66 -9.27 -5.84
CA MET A 131 -0.37 -8.62 -5.64
C MET A 131 -0.55 -7.29 -4.90
N ARG A 132 0.37 -7.01 -3.99
CA ARG A 132 0.53 -5.74 -3.29
C ARG A 132 1.91 -5.16 -3.54
N ILE A 133 1.95 -3.86 -3.71
CA ILE A 133 3.18 -3.07 -3.88
C ILE A 133 3.77 -2.83 -2.50
N VAL A 134 5.05 -3.17 -2.35
CA VAL A 134 5.86 -2.96 -1.16
C VAL A 134 7.02 -2.04 -1.52
N LEU A 135 7.21 -1.02 -0.70
CA LEU A 135 8.37 -0.13 -0.73
C LEU A 135 9.21 -0.38 0.51
N GLU A 136 10.50 -0.59 0.32
CA GLU A 136 11.48 -0.82 1.37
C GLU A 136 12.73 0.02 1.17
N GLU A 137 13.17 0.73 2.20
CA GLU A 137 14.47 1.41 2.19
C GLU A 137 15.58 0.37 2.35
N VAL A 138 16.48 0.33 1.38
CA VAL A 138 17.65 -0.54 1.39
C VAL A 138 18.87 0.31 1.75
N PRO A 139 19.45 0.12 2.95
CA PRO A 139 20.68 0.80 3.30
C PRO A 139 21.83 0.25 2.47
N THR A 140 22.65 1.13 1.94
CA THR A 140 23.91 0.78 1.26
C THR A 140 25.07 0.83 2.24
N GLU A 141 26.09 -0.01 2.04
CA GLU A 141 27.31 0.06 2.85
C GLU A 141 28.06 1.39 2.60
N ARG A 142 28.65 1.96 3.67
CA ARG A 142 29.57 3.11 3.73
C ARG A 142 29.40 4.20 2.65
N ASN A 143 28.88 5.36 3.06
CA ASN A 143 28.89 6.66 2.36
C ASN A 143 28.08 6.76 1.06
N GLN A 144 27.23 5.77 0.75
CA GLN A 144 26.22 5.90 -0.30
C GLN A 144 24.86 6.21 0.32
N GLU A 145 24.06 7.03 -0.35
CA GLU A 145 22.64 7.19 0.00
C GLU A 145 21.92 5.88 -0.28
N GLY A 146 21.14 5.40 0.70
CA GLY A 146 20.29 4.23 0.50
C GLY A 146 19.28 4.47 -0.62
N TYR A 147 18.75 3.39 -1.18
CA TYR A 147 17.73 3.46 -2.22
C TYR A 147 16.42 2.83 -1.75
N VAL A 148 15.32 3.17 -2.42
CA VAL A 148 14.02 2.55 -2.17
C VAL A 148 13.80 1.45 -3.20
N HIS A 149 13.62 0.23 -2.72
CA HIS A 149 13.28 -0.92 -3.54
C HIS A 149 11.76 -1.08 -3.62
N VAL A 150 11.23 -1.24 -4.83
CA VAL A 150 9.80 -1.42 -5.10
C VAL A 150 9.58 -2.84 -5.62
N PHE A 151 8.74 -3.61 -4.93
CA PHE A 151 8.52 -5.01 -5.29
C PHE A 151 7.11 -5.48 -4.91
N GLY A 152 6.75 -6.67 -5.42
CA GLY A 152 5.45 -7.28 -5.24
C GLY A 152 5.43 -8.36 -4.16
N LYS A 153 4.30 -8.48 -3.46
CA LYS A 153 3.97 -9.57 -2.53
C LYS A 153 2.52 -10.04 -2.78
N ASN A 154 2.21 -11.33 -2.72
CA ASN A 154 0.86 -11.84 -3.08
C ASN A 154 0.24 -12.88 -2.12
N GLY A 155 0.89 -13.12 -0.99
CA GLY A 155 0.59 -14.10 0.05
C GLY A 155 1.35 -15.42 -0.10
N THR A 156 2.11 -15.60 -1.18
CA THR A 156 2.84 -16.85 -1.43
C THR A 156 4.06 -16.93 -0.54
N LEU A 157 4.18 -18.03 0.21
CA LEU A 157 5.32 -18.26 1.09
C LEU A 157 6.55 -18.72 0.31
N ARG A 158 7.73 -18.34 0.78
CA ARG A 158 9.00 -18.65 0.11
C ARG A 158 9.27 -20.16 0.01
N LYS A 159 8.91 -20.96 1.04
CA LYS A 159 9.02 -22.43 0.95
C LYS A 159 8.22 -23.01 -0.22
N THR A 160 7.09 -22.41 -0.58
CA THR A 160 6.25 -22.86 -1.70
C THR A 160 6.96 -22.66 -3.04
N VAL A 161 7.71 -21.57 -3.21
CA VAL A 161 8.43 -21.25 -4.45
C VAL A 161 9.77 -21.97 -4.53
N HIS A 162 10.47 -22.08 -3.40
CA HIS A 162 11.84 -22.64 -3.34
C HIS A 162 11.95 -23.79 -2.32
N PRO A 163 11.23 -24.91 -2.53
CA PRO A 163 11.16 -26.00 -1.54
C PRO A 163 12.52 -26.65 -1.27
N LYS A 164 13.43 -26.66 -2.25
CA LYS A 164 14.77 -27.27 -2.14
C LYS A 164 15.78 -26.43 -1.34
N HIS A 165 15.47 -25.17 -1.07
CA HIS A 165 16.40 -24.23 -0.43
C HIS A 165 16.00 -23.86 1.00
N PHE A 166 14.88 -24.39 1.51
CA PHE A 166 14.45 -24.18 2.88
C PHE A 166 14.65 -25.43 3.73
N ASN A 167 15.48 -25.30 4.76
CA ASN A 167 15.55 -26.29 5.82
C ASN A 167 14.32 -26.13 6.74
N ASP A 168 13.68 -27.24 7.11
CA ASP A 168 12.48 -27.28 7.97
C ASP A 168 12.69 -26.70 9.38
N SER A 169 13.92 -26.35 9.73
CA SER A 169 14.30 -25.85 11.06
C SER A 169 13.94 -24.39 11.33
N LYS A 170 13.56 -23.58 10.32
CA LYS A 170 13.12 -22.19 10.54
C LYS A 170 11.61 -22.13 10.82
N LYS A 171 11.28 -21.65 12.04
CA LYS A 171 9.92 -21.49 12.58
C LYS A 171 9.05 -20.51 11.78
N ASP A 172 9.66 -19.53 11.11
CA ASP A 172 8.95 -18.53 10.33
C ASP A 172 9.32 -18.66 8.84
N ASP A 173 8.30 -18.86 8.01
CA ASP A 173 8.41 -18.86 6.55
C ASP A 173 7.92 -17.51 6.02
N PRO A 174 8.83 -16.62 5.58
CA PRO A 174 8.44 -15.32 5.09
C PRO A 174 7.73 -15.45 3.74
N GLU A 175 6.93 -14.44 3.43
CA GLU A 175 6.35 -14.30 2.11
C GLU A 175 7.42 -13.99 1.05
N GLU A 176 7.27 -14.57 -0.12
CA GLU A 176 8.15 -14.32 -1.26
C GLU A 176 7.96 -12.91 -1.83
N SER A 177 9.07 -12.36 -2.32
CA SER A 177 9.11 -11.07 -3.00
C SER A 177 9.25 -11.29 -4.50
N PHE A 178 8.44 -10.59 -5.29
CA PHE A 178 8.45 -10.67 -6.75
C PHE A 178 8.93 -9.36 -7.35
N ALA A 179 9.79 -9.45 -8.36
CA ALA A 179 10.08 -8.37 -9.29
C ALA A 179 8.79 -8.03 -10.07
N ILE A 180 8.50 -6.75 -10.29
CA ILE A 180 7.21 -6.29 -10.85
C ILE A 180 7.34 -5.31 -12.01
N GLU A 181 8.56 -4.96 -12.42
CA GLU A 181 8.88 -4.05 -13.52
C GLU A 181 8.31 -4.49 -14.89
N TYR A 182 8.12 -5.80 -15.11
CA TYR A 182 7.49 -6.34 -16.32
C TYR A 182 5.98 -6.64 -16.17
N ILE A 183 5.38 -6.35 -15.01
CA ILE A 183 3.94 -6.54 -14.84
C ILE A 183 3.19 -5.47 -15.64
N PRO A 184 2.13 -5.84 -16.40
CA PRO A 184 1.33 -4.87 -17.15
C PRO A 184 0.74 -3.77 -16.26
N TRP A 185 0.69 -2.53 -16.74
CA TRP A 185 0.31 -1.41 -15.87
C TRP A 185 -1.15 -1.50 -15.38
N GLU A 186 -2.04 -2.18 -16.11
CA GLU A 186 -3.39 -2.46 -15.62
C GLU A 186 -3.39 -3.31 -14.34
N GLU A 187 -2.42 -4.22 -14.16
CA GLU A 187 -2.27 -4.98 -12.92
C GLU A 187 -1.67 -4.13 -11.81
N TRP A 188 -0.64 -3.32 -12.09
CA TRP A 188 -0.11 -2.34 -11.14
C TRP A 188 -1.22 -1.49 -10.52
N LEU A 189 -2.11 -0.95 -11.37
CA LEU A 189 -3.25 -0.14 -10.95
C LEU A 189 -4.24 -0.91 -10.06
N GLY A 190 -4.33 -2.24 -10.24
CA GLY A 190 -5.12 -3.13 -9.42
C GLY A 190 -4.45 -3.61 -8.14
N MET A 191 -3.14 -3.38 -7.95
CA MET A 191 -2.43 -3.74 -6.73
C MET A 191 -2.83 -2.84 -5.57
N SER A 192 -2.82 -3.40 -4.37
CA SER A 192 -2.89 -2.63 -3.13
C SER A 192 -1.51 -2.18 -2.70
N ILE A 193 -1.39 -1.05 -2.02
CA ILE A 193 -0.15 -0.65 -1.35
C ILE A 193 -0.11 -1.31 0.02
N ASP A 194 1.03 -1.90 0.37
CA ASP A 194 1.28 -2.50 1.67
C ASP A 194 1.21 -1.45 2.79
N GLN A 195 0.61 -1.82 3.92
CA GLN A 195 0.35 -0.88 5.01
C GLN A 195 1.64 -0.21 5.53
N PRO A 196 2.69 -0.97 5.89
CA PRO A 196 3.99 -0.40 6.24
C PRO A 196 4.57 0.60 5.23
N SER A 197 4.28 0.45 3.93
CA SER A 197 4.69 1.42 2.91
C SER A 197 3.85 2.70 2.99
N THR A 198 2.53 2.60 3.21
CA THR A 198 1.68 3.78 3.40
C THR A 198 1.93 4.54 4.70
N GLU A 199 2.54 3.90 5.69
CA GLU A 199 2.93 4.52 6.97
C GLU A 199 4.28 5.24 6.88
N ARG A 200 5.14 4.82 5.95
CA ARG A 200 6.51 5.36 5.80
C ARG A 200 6.67 6.37 4.68
N PHE A 201 5.93 6.20 3.59
CA PHE A 201 6.04 7.03 2.40
C PHE A 201 4.76 7.82 2.17
N SER A 202 4.90 9.07 1.74
CA SER A 202 3.77 9.85 1.27
C SER A 202 3.19 9.27 -0.02
N GLY A 203 1.93 9.63 -0.33
CA GLY A 203 1.29 9.19 -1.56
C GLY A 203 2.05 9.59 -2.83
N VAL A 204 2.67 10.77 -2.83
CA VAL A 204 3.48 11.26 -3.95
C VAL A 204 4.77 10.47 -4.09
N GLU A 205 5.48 10.20 -2.99
CA GLU A 205 6.71 9.38 -3.01
C GLU A 205 6.43 7.97 -3.51
N ILE A 206 5.33 7.35 -3.06
CA ILE A 206 4.91 6.03 -3.56
C ILE A 206 4.72 6.07 -5.08
N ILE A 207 4.01 7.07 -5.60
CA ILE A 207 3.81 7.22 -7.06
C ILE A 207 5.16 7.37 -7.78
N VAL A 208 6.06 8.21 -7.27
CA VAL A 208 7.37 8.47 -7.88
C VAL A 208 8.20 7.19 -7.96
N HIS A 209 8.31 6.43 -6.86
CA HIS A 209 9.03 5.17 -6.84
C HIS A 209 8.39 4.13 -7.76
N CYS A 210 7.06 4.03 -7.78
CA CYS A 210 6.37 3.12 -8.69
C CYS A 210 6.58 3.50 -10.16
N LEU A 211 6.47 4.79 -10.52
CA LEU A 211 6.72 5.24 -11.89
C LEU A 211 8.15 4.95 -12.33
N TRP A 212 9.14 5.15 -11.45
CA TRP A 212 10.52 4.80 -11.73
C TRP A 212 10.65 3.30 -12.04
N GLU A 213 10.13 2.44 -11.16
CA GLU A 213 10.17 0.98 -11.32
C GLU A 213 9.43 0.51 -12.58
N MET A 214 8.22 1.02 -12.82
CA MET A 214 7.38 0.68 -13.98
C MET A 214 8.02 1.05 -15.33
N THR A 215 8.98 1.96 -15.32
CA THR A 215 9.67 2.43 -16.53
C THR A 215 11.10 1.93 -16.65
N PHE A 216 11.52 0.99 -15.79
CA PHE A 216 12.85 0.40 -15.83
C PHE A 216 13.19 -0.19 -17.21
N ALA A 217 12.21 -0.84 -17.86
CA ALA A 217 12.33 -1.43 -19.19
C ALA A 217 11.88 -0.51 -20.36
N GLY A 218 11.57 0.77 -20.06
CA GLY A 218 11.14 1.77 -21.05
C GLY A 218 9.84 2.50 -20.70
N PHE A 219 9.38 3.40 -21.58
CA PHE A 219 8.19 4.23 -21.36
C PHE A 219 6.95 3.77 -22.14
N ASP A 220 7.01 2.62 -22.80
CA ASP A 220 5.94 2.10 -23.66
C ASP A 220 5.54 0.69 -23.25
N GLN A 221 4.28 0.52 -22.82
CA GLN A 221 3.79 -0.78 -22.34
C GLN A 221 3.81 -1.86 -23.43
N ALA A 222 3.63 -1.49 -24.70
CA ALA A 222 3.64 -2.48 -25.79
C ALA A 222 5.05 -3.04 -25.99
N SER A 223 6.07 -2.19 -26.00
CA SER A 223 7.49 -2.54 -26.07
C SER A 223 7.93 -3.37 -24.87
N ILE A 224 7.51 -3.01 -23.65
CA ILE A 224 7.79 -3.80 -22.44
C ILE A 224 7.17 -5.20 -22.55
N ARG A 225 5.94 -5.29 -23.07
CA ARG A 225 5.23 -6.55 -23.27
C ARG A 225 5.90 -7.43 -24.33
N GLU A 226 6.43 -6.84 -25.40
CA GLU A 226 7.18 -7.57 -26.42
C GLU A 226 8.46 -8.18 -25.84
N GLN A 227 9.23 -7.40 -25.07
CA GLN A 227 10.44 -7.87 -24.38
C GLN A 227 10.15 -9.07 -23.46
N ILE A 228 9.12 -8.98 -22.60
CA ILE A 228 8.80 -10.09 -21.69
C ILE A 228 8.27 -11.33 -22.43
N ASN A 229 7.55 -11.15 -23.54
CA ASN A 229 7.09 -12.28 -24.35
C ASN A 229 8.27 -12.99 -25.03
N GLU A 230 9.25 -12.25 -25.52
CA GLU A 230 10.47 -12.81 -26.09
C GLU A 230 11.28 -13.57 -25.03
N LEU A 231 11.43 -13.00 -23.82
CA LEU A 231 12.09 -13.71 -22.71
C LEU A 231 11.38 -15.02 -22.36
N LYS A 232 10.04 -15.02 -22.33
CA LYS A 232 9.26 -16.25 -22.07
C LYS A 232 9.48 -17.29 -23.16
N ARG A 233 9.45 -16.88 -24.43
CA ARG A 233 9.73 -17.78 -25.57
C ARG A 233 11.10 -18.42 -25.43
N ILE A 234 12.13 -17.65 -25.13
CA ILE A 234 13.50 -18.16 -24.95
C ILE A 234 13.56 -19.14 -23.77
N VAL A 235 12.90 -18.84 -22.65
CA VAL A 235 12.86 -19.76 -21.49
C VAL A 235 12.17 -21.07 -21.84
N GLU A 236 11.01 -21.02 -22.50
CA GLU A 236 10.29 -22.21 -22.97
C GLU A 236 11.14 -23.05 -23.94
N GLU A 237 11.84 -22.40 -24.87
CA GLU A 237 12.77 -23.08 -25.77
C GLU A 237 13.87 -23.82 -25.01
N ILE A 238 14.52 -23.16 -24.03
CA ILE A 238 15.57 -23.76 -23.21
C ILE A 238 15.05 -24.94 -22.36
N GLU A 239 13.84 -24.83 -21.81
CA GLU A 239 13.22 -25.89 -21.02
C GLU A 239 12.93 -27.14 -21.85
N HIS A 240 12.66 -26.97 -23.14
CA HIS A 240 12.36 -28.04 -24.09
C HIS A 240 13.56 -28.55 -24.90
N MET A 241 14.72 -27.90 -24.81
CA MET A 241 15.95 -28.36 -25.48
C MET A 241 16.41 -29.73 -24.99
N THR A 242 16.88 -30.56 -25.93
CA THR A 242 17.62 -31.78 -25.60
C THR A 242 18.99 -31.46 -24.98
N GLU A 243 19.64 -32.45 -24.38
CA GLU A 243 20.99 -32.28 -23.84
C GLU A 243 22.01 -31.98 -24.95
N GLU A 244 21.80 -32.53 -26.14
CA GLU A 244 22.63 -32.29 -27.34
C GLU A 244 22.49 -30.83 -27.81
N GLU A 245 21.25 -30.36 -28.01
CA GLU A 245 20.97 -28.97 -28.41
C GLU A 245 21.51 -27.98 -27.37
N ARG A 246 21.37 -28.31 -26.08
CA ARG A 246 21.88 -27.48 -24.98
C ARG A 246 23.39 -27.36 -25.03
N ASN A 247 24.11 -28.44 -25.32
CA ASN A 247 25.57 -28.44 -25.42
C ASN A 247 26.07 -27.69 -26.67
N GLU A 248 25.31 -27.69 -27.76
CA GLU A 248 25.65 -26.97 -28.98
C GLU A 248 25.33 -25.47 -28.92
N GLN A 249 24.19 -25.11 -28.33
CA GLN A 249 23.65 -23.74 -28.38
C GLN A 249 23.97 -22.90 -27.14
N MET A 250 24.25 -23.53 -25.99
CA MET A 250 24.54 -22.82 -24.75
C MET A 250 26.03 -22.89 -24.38
N ILE A 251 26.53 -21.84 -23.74
CA ILE A 251 27.89 -21.83 -23.21
C ILE A 251 27.85 -22.38 -21.78
N PRO A 252 28.65 -23.40 -21.42
CA PRO A 252 28.73 -23.90 -20.06
C PRO A 252 29.12 -22.78 -19.07
N MET A 253 28.50 -22.77 -17.89
CA MET A 253 28.76 -21.73 -16.88
C MET A 253 30.25 -21.62 -16.51
N ALA A 254 30.98 -22.74 -16.48
CA ALA A 254 32.42 -22.74 -16.23
C ALA A 254 33.20 -21.91 -17.27
N ASP A 255 32.82 -22.00 -18.54
CA ASP A 255 33.43 -21.23 -19.63
C ASP A 255 33.03 -19.77 -19.60
N VAL A 256 31.77 -19.46 -19.25
CA VAL A 256 31.33 -18.07 -19.01
C VAL A 256 32.20 -17.43 -17.93
N MET A 257 32.38 -18.11 -16.79
CA MET A 257 33.19 -17.61 -15.67
C MET A 257 34.66 -17.42 -16.05
N LYS A 258 35.24 -18.33 -16.85
CA LYS A 258 36.60 -18.19 -17.37
C LYS A 258 36.74 -16.95 -18.26
N ARG A 259 35.78 -16.70 -19.15
CA ARG A 259 35.79 -15.52 -20.04
C ARG A 259 35.69 -14.21 -19.25
N LEU A 260 34.82 -14.16 -18.24
CA LEU A 260 34.67 -12.98 -17.38
C LEU A 260 35.90 -12.73 -16.51
N GLY A 261 36.48 -13.79 -15.91
CA GLY A 261 37.70 -13.68 -15.11
C GLY A 261 38.92 -13.18 -15.91
N ASN A 262 39.03 -13.58 -17.18
CA ASN A 262 40.10 -13.10 -18.06
C ASN A 262 39.92 -11.64 -18.48
N ARG A 263 38.67 -11.16 -18.63
CA ARG A 263 38.37 -9.73 -18.87
C ARG A 263 38.69 -8.85 -17.67
N ALA A 264 38.47 -9.33 -16.44
CA ALA A 264 38.82 -8.58 -15.23
C ALA A 264 40.34 -8.33 -15.12
N LYS A 265 41.17 -9.32 -15.50
CA LYS A 265 42.64 -9.22 -15.48
C LYS A 265 43.21 -8.22 -16.51
N THR A 266 42.62 -8.18 -17.71
CA THR A 266 43.07 -7.28 -18.79
C THR A 266 42.71 -5.81 -18.56
N VAL A 267 41.72 -5.51 -17.71
CA VAL A 267 41.37 -4.14 -17.30
C VAL A 267 42.30 -3.63 -16.20
N THR A 268 42.79 -4.50 -15.31
CA THR A 268 43.75 -4.13 -14.25
C THR A 268 45.17 -3.93 -14.75
N GLU A 269 45.58 -4.54 -15.86
CA GLU A 269 46.92 -4.38 -16.46
C GLU A 269 47.06 -3.16 -17.38
N LYS A 270 45.97 -2.42 -17.63
CA LYS A 270 45.94 -1.19 -18.46
C LYS A 270 45.75 0.10 -17.65
N LYS A 271 45.96 0.08 -16.33
CA LYS A 271 45.98 1.26 -15.47
C LYS A 271 47.39 1.60 -15.01
#